data_AF-A0A9X1ABV7-F1
#
_entry.id   AF-A0A9X1ABV7-F1
#
_cell.length_a   1.000
_cell.length_b   1.000
_cell.length_c   1.000
_cell.angle_alpha   90.00
_cell.angle_beta   90.00
_cell.angle_gamma   90.00
#
_symmetry.space_group_name_H-M   'P 1'
#
loop_
_entity.id
_entity.type
_entity.pdbx_description
1 polymer ?
#
loop_
_entity_poly.entity_id
_entity_poly.type
_entity_poly.pdbx_seq_one_letter_code
_entity_poly.pdbx_strand_id
1 'polypeptide(L)'
;MVDYLWNTQSPLQKALVPGRHGAAGAHAGVTLNEVRDIVLVQVMARRGKAAETGKAAKKLFGVEAPATPKAVIGKTATLIWSGPDQFTVIAPRTDEASQLAAMAQVFAGSASLSDQSDGRCLIRVSGPRGRDAIAKFSSLDLHDLAFPVGAAANTSVDHTAVNLWREANGADGHPVYNMLVFTSFSDSLWHTIVDSSLEYGVEAASARAA
;
A
#
# COMPACT_ATOMS: atom_id res chain seq x y z
N MET A 1 -30.63 16.98 20.26
CA MET A 1 -29.46 16.13 19.95
C MET A 1 -28.89 16.70 18.66
N VAL A 2 -27.64 17.14 18.64
CA VAL A 2 -27.04 17.66 17.41
C VAL A 2 -26.60 16.45 16.60
N ASP A 3 -27.15 16.28 15.41
CA ASP A 3 -26.71 15.23 14.49
C ASP A 3 -25.35 15.64 13.91
N TYR A 4 -24.31 14.94 14.34
CA TYR A 4 -22.99 15.08 13.75
C TYR A 4 -22.92 14.21 12.49
N LEU A 5 -22.74 14.86 11.34
CA LEU A 5 -22.40 14.19 10.09
C LEU A 5 -20.88 14.11 9.97
N TRP A 6 -20.34 12.90 10.02
CA TRP A 6 -18.91 12.65 9.81
C TRP A 6 -18.66 12.40 8.32
N ASN A 7 -17.94 13.33 7.68
CA ASN A 7 -17.54 13.19 6.29
C ASN A 7 -16.09 12.69 6.23
N THR A 8 -15.88 11.43 5.85
CA THR A 8 -14.53 10.89 5.62
C THR A 8 -13.82 11.68 4.54
N GLN A 9 -12.63 12.21 4.87
CA GLN A 9 -11.78 12.93 3.93
C GLN A 9 -10.51 12.13 3.64
N SER A 10 -9.99 12.29 2.42
CA SER A 10 -8.67 11.78 2.08
C SER A 10 -7.60 12.51 2.92
N PRO A 11 -6.58 11.79 3.42
CA PRO A 11 -5.44 12.44 4.05
C PRO A 11 -4.63 13.31 3.06
N LEU A 12 -4.73 13.03 1.76
CA LEU A 12 -4.10 13.79 0.67
C LEU A 12 -4.99 14.86 0.05
N GLN A 13 -6.17 15.14 0.63
CA GLN A 13 -7.12 16.13 0.08
C GLN A 13 -6.48 17.49 -0.21
N LYS A 14 -5.45 17.88 0.55
CA LYS A 14 -4.74 19.17 0.39
C LYS A 14 -3.56 19.08 -0.57
N ALA A 15 -2.76 18.01 -0.51
CA ALA A 15 -1.54 17.88 -1.32
C ALA A 15 -1.80 17.37 -2.74
N LEU A 16 -2.84 16.56 -2.95
CA LEU A 16 -3.19 16.01 -4.25
C LEU A 16 -3.89 17.07 -5.11
N VAL A 17 -3.18 17.58 -6.09
CA VAL A 17 -3.73 18.40 -7.19
C VAL A 17 -3.81 17.53 -8.43
N PRO A 18 -5.02 17.11 -8.88
CA PRO A 18 -5.16 16.23 -10.03
C PRO A 18 -4.60 16.84 -11.31
N GLY A 19 -4.06 15.99 -12.18
CA GLY A 19 -3.60 16.34 -13.52
C GLY A 19 -2.08 16.25 -13.69
N ARG A 20 -1.63 16.88 -14.77
CA ARG A 20 -0.24 16.81 -15.23
C ARG A 20 0.62 17.91 -14.63
N HIS A 21 1.78 17.53 -14.09
CA HIS A 21 2.79 18.44 -13.54
C HIS A 21 4.18 18.17 -14.13
N GLY A 22 5.06 19.18 -14.08
CA GLY A 22 6.46 19.05 -14.50
C GLY A 22 6.69 19.12 -16.00
N ALA A 23 7.69 18.39 -16.48
CA ALA A 23 8.17 18.42 -17.86
C ALA A 23 7.06 18.12 -18.87
N ALA A 24 7.00 18.99 -19.90
CA ALA A 24 6.08 18.82 -21.02
C ALA A 24 6.53 17.66 -21.90
N GLY A 25 5.59 16.80 -22.28
CA GLY A 25 5.82 15.65 -23.14
C GLY A 25 4.52 14.94 -23.48
N ALA A 26 4.52 14.14 -24.55
CA ALA A 26 3.33 13.43 -25.02
C ALA A 26 2.74 12.47 -23.97
N HIS A 27 3.59 11.87 -23.13
CA HIS A 27 3.20 10.93 -22.06
C HIS A 27 3.91 11.28 -20.75
N ALA A 28 3.31 10.96 -19.61
CA ALA A 28 3.92 11.16 -18.30
C ALA A 28 4.94 10.06 -18.06
N GLY A 29 6.12 10.43 -17.57
CA GLY A 29 7.12 9.43 -17.16
C GLY A 29 6.74 8.74 -15.86
N VAL A 30 5.91 9.38 -15.03
CA VAL A 30 5.41 8.85 -13.76
C VAL A 30 3.89 9.01 -13.67
N THR A 31 3.21 7.98 -13.18
CA THR A 31 1.83 8.08 -12.70
C THR A 31 1.83 7.93 -11.19
N LEU A 32 1.18 8.87 -10.51
CA LEU A 32 1.10 8.94 -9.06
C LEU A 32 -0.38 8.94 -8.63
N ASN A 33 -0.78 7.89 -7.91
CA ASN A 33 -2.15 7.74 -7.44
C ASN A 33 -2.23 7.64 -5.93
N GLU A 34 -3.17 8.37 -5.33
CA GLU A 34 -3.76 7.93 -4.06
C GLU A 34 -4.71 6.77 -4.33
N VAL A 35 -4.50 5.62 -3.69
CA VAL A 35 -5.44 4.50 -3.76
C VAL A 35 -6.40 4.56 -2.57
N ARG A 36 -7.69 4.79 -2.86
CA ARG A 36 -8.76 4.98 -1.90
C ARG A 36 -9.66 3.74 -1.79
N ASP A 37 -10.58 3.80 -0.83
CA ASP A 37 -11.59 2.78 -0.58
C ASP A 37 -10.95 1.40 -0.31
N ILE A 38 -10.05 1.37 0.68
CA ILE A 38 -9.38 0.14 1.14
C ILE A 38 -9.78 -0.21 2.58
N VAL A 39 -9.79 -1.50 2.86
CA VAL A 39 -9.73 -2.06 4.21
C VAL A 39 -8.31 -2.52 4.47
N LEU A 40 -7.75 -2.09 5.60
CA LEU A 40 -6.39 -2.37 6.01
C LEU A 40 -6.38 -2.98 7.41
N VAL A 41 -5.96 -4.25 7.52
CA VAL A 41 -5.90 -4.94 8.81
C VAL A 41 -4.50 -5.48 9.05
N GLN A 42 -3.88 -5.07 10.14
CA GLN A 42 -2.68 -5.72 10.64
C GLN A 42 -3.07 -7.00 11.39
N VAL A 43 -2.46 -8.11 10.98
CA VAL A 43 -2.64 -9.43 11.59
C VAL A 43 -1.34 -9.81 12.28
N MET A 44 -1.38 -9.99 13.60
CA MET A 44 -0.22 -10.41 14.39
C MET A 44 -0.52 -11.75 15.04
N ALA A 45 0.21 -12.80 14.70
CA ALA A 45 0.00 -14.10 15.31
C ALA A 45 0.29 -14.02 16.82
N ARG A 46 -0.53 -14.72 17.61
CA ARG A 46 -0.29 -14.87 19.05
C ARG A 46 0.90 -15.79 19.27
N ARG A 47 1.51 -15.71 20.45
CA ARG A 47 2.68 -16.51 20.82
C ARG A 47 2.45 -18.00 20.53
N GLY A 48 3.31 -18.58 19.69
CA GLY A 48 3.23 -20.00 19.30
C GLY A 48 2.11 -20.35 18.33
N LYS A 49 1.46 -19.36 17.70
CA LYS A 49 0.31 -19.54 16.79
C LYS A 49 0.58 -19.17 15.34
N ALA A 50 1.84 -18.97 14.95
CA ALA A 50 2.21 -18.60 13.59
C ALA A 50 1.67 -19.58 12.53
N ALA A 51 1.75 -20.89 12.80
CA ALA A 51 1.26 -21.93 11.89
C ALA A 51 -0.28 -21.91 11.76
N GLU A 52 -1.01 -21.75 12.85
CA GLU A 52 -2.47 -21.64 12.84
C GLU A 52 -2.92 -20.36 12.13
N THR A 53 -2.27 -19.23 12.38
CA THR A 53 -2.53 -17.96 11.69
C THR A 53 -2.29 -18.10 10.19
N GLY A 54 -1.18 -18.74 9.77
CA GLY A 54 -0.90 -19.01 8.36
C GLY A 54 -1.96 -19.90 7.69
N LYS A 55 -2.43 -20.95 8.38
CA LYS A 55 -3.54 -21.80 7.91
C LYS A 55 -4.85 -21.02 7.77
N ALA A 56 -5.15 -20.16 8.74
CA ALA A 56 -6.33 -19.31 8.72
C ALA A 56 -6.28 -18.32 7.54
N ALA A 57 -5.13 -17.68 7.31
CA ALA A 57 -4.88 -16.81 6.17
C ALA A 57 -5.06 -17.55 4.83
N LYS A 58 -4.47 -18.75 4.68
CA LYS A 58 -4.62 -19.58 3.48
C LYS A 58 -6.07 -19.99 3.23
N LYS A 59 -6.82 -20.33 4.28
CA LYS A 59 -8.24 -20.65 4.18
C LYS A 59 -9.07 -19.47 3.67
N LEU A 60 -8.81 -18.26 4.19
CA LEU A 60 -9.59 -17.07 3.86
C LEU A 60 -9.20 -16.46 2.51
N PHE A 61 -7.91 -16.26 2.27
CA PHE A 61 -7.41 -15.52 1.11
C PHE A 61 -6.92 -16.42 -0.03
N GLY A 62 -6.83 -17.73 0.21
CA GLY A 62 -6.38 -18.71 -0.81
C GLY A 62 -4.86 -18.77 -1.01
N VAL A 63 -4.08 -17.98 -0.26
CA VAL A 63 -2.62 -17.89 -0.37
C VAL A 63 -1.95 -18.01 0.98
N GLU A 64 -0.72 -18.50 1.00
CA GLU A 64 0.07 -18.57 2.22
C GLU A 64 0.47 -17.18 2.68
N ALA A 65 0.32 -16.88 3.98
CA ALA A 65 0.81 -15.64 4.54
C ALA A 65 2.33 -15.52 4.33
N PRO A 66 2.86 -14.35 3.97
CA PRO A 66 4.27 -14.21 3.67
C PRO A 66 5.09 -14.36 4.97
N ALA A 67 6.07 -15.26 4.97
CA ALA A 67 7.00 -15.47 6.09
C ALA A 67 8.28 -14.61 6.00
N THR A 68 8.55 -14.07 4.81
CA THR A 68 9.69 -13.20 4.48
C THR A 68 9.18 -11.91 3.83
N PRO A 69 9.99 -10.85 3.72
CA PRO A 69 9.61 -9.56 3.13
C PRO A 69 9.08 -9.66 1.68
N LYS A 70 7.79 -9.98 1.55
CA LYS A 70 7.07 -10.20 0.30
C LYS A 70 5.63 -9.74 0.42
N ALA A 71 5.04 -9.37 -0.72
CA ALA A 71 3.62 -9.18 -0.91
C ALA A 71 3.08 -10.35 -1.77
N VAL A 72 1.97 -10.94 -1.34
CA VAL A 72 1.32 -12.05 -2.04
C VAL A 72 -0.14 -11.72 -2.29
N ILE A 73 -0.54 -11.83 -3.56
CA ILE A 73 -1.91 -11.51 -3.99
C ILE A 73 -2.79 -12.74 -3.77
N GLY A 74 -3.78 -12.61 -2.91
CA GLY A 74 -4.83 -13.60 -2.68
C GLY A 74 -6.07 -13.35 -3.52
N LYS A 75 -7.13 -14.10 -3.26
CA LYS A 75 -8.41 -14.03 -4.00
C LYS A 75 -9.14 -12.70 -3.85
N THR A 76 -9.10 -12.14 -2.64
CA THR A 76 -9.89 -10.97 -2.24
C THR A 76 -9.05 -9.90 -1.55
N ALA A 77 -7.76 -10.15 -1.34
CA ALA A 77 -6.86 -9.26 -0.62
C ALA A 77 -5.40 -9.54 -1.00
N THR A 78 -4.54 -8.55 -0.82
CA THR A 78 -3.08 -8.69 -0.84
C THR A 78 -2.56 -8.78 0.59
N LEU A 79 -1.71 -9.77 0.86
CA LEU A 79 -1.05 -9.94 2.16
C LEU A 79 0.39 -9.47 2.04
N ILE A 80 0.78 -8.50 2.86
CA ILE A 80 2.09 -7.87 2.80
C ILE A 80 2.81 -8.16 4.11
N TRP A 81 4.01 -8.74 4.02
CA TRP A 81 4.83 -8.97 5.20
C TRP A 81 5.10 -7.66 5.93
N SER A 82 4.87 -7.65 7.25
CA SER A 82 5.11 -6.47 8.09
C SER A 82 6.02 -6.75 9.29
N GLY A 83 6.54 -7.97 9.41
CA GLY A 83 7.46 -8.40 10.45
C GLY A 83 7.39 -9.92 10.69
N PRO A 84 8.25 -10.47 11.57
CA PRO A 84 8.10 -11.86 12.03
C PRO A 84 6.70 -12.08 12.62
N ASP A 85 6.05 -13.18 12.21
CA ASP A 85 4.71 -13.57 12.67
C ASP A 85 3.60 -12.52 12.47
N GLN A 86 3.82 -11.54 11.58
CA GLN A 86 2.84 -10.49 11.28
C GLN A 86 2.82 -10.08 9.81
N PHE A 87 1.62 -9.80 9.32
CA PHE A 87 1.39 -9.30 7.97
C PHE A 87 0.21 -8.33 7.97
N THR A 88 0.16 -7.51 6.93
CA THR A 88 -0.90 -6.56 6.69
C THR A 88 -1.78 -7.06 5.55
N VAL A 89 -3.09 -7.06 5.75
CA VAL A 89 -4.09 -7.39 4.73
C VAL A 89 -4.60 -6.10 4.11
N ILE A 90 -4.55 -5.98 2.79
CA ILE A 90 -5.16 -4.90 2.01
C ILE A 90 -6.23 -5.49 1.11
N ALA A 91 -7.45 -4.98 1.19
CA ALA A 91 -8.56 -5.36 0.31
C ALA A 91 -9.33 -4.11 -0.14
N PRO A 92 -10.00 -4.14 -1.31
CA PRO A 92 -11.00 -3.14 -1.65
C PRO A 92 -12.10 -3.11 -0.58
N ARG A 93 -12.53 -1.90 -0.20
CA ARG A 93 -13.62 -1.68 0.76
C ARG A 93 -14.95 -1.90 0.04
N THR A 94 -15.69 -2.90 0.49
CA THR A 94 -17.07 -3.16 0.04
C THR A 94 -18.04 -2.94 1.20
N ASP A 95 -17.82 -3.65 2.30
CA ASP A 95 -18.49 -3.49 3.58
C ASP A 95 -17.45 -3.76 4.67
N GLU A 96 -16.87 -2.68 5.20
CA GLU A 96 -15.78 -2.75 6.16
C GLU A 96 -16.17 -3.53 7.42
N ALA A 97 -17.37 -3.33 7.95
CA ALA A 97 -17.82 -4.01 9.16
C ALA A 97 -17.91 -5.53 8.93
N SER A 98 -18.49 -5.94 7.80
CA SER A 98 -18.57 -7.36 7.44
C SER A 98 -17.20 -7.97 7.13
N GLN A 99 -16.31 -7.22 6.46
CA GLN A 99 -14.93 -7.65 6.17
C GLN A 99 -14.13 -7.85 7.46
N LEU A 100 -14.18 -6.90 8.40
CA LEU A 100 -13.53 -6.99 9.71
C LEU A 100 -14.09 -8.15 10.56
N ALA A 101 -15.41 -8.32 10.59
CA ALA A 101 -16.06 -9.41 11.32
C ALA A 101 -15.65 -10.79 10.78
N ALA A 102 -15.61 -10.96 9.45
CA ALA A 102 -15.17 -12.20 8.82
C ALA A 102 -13.70 -12.52 9.15
N MET A 103 -12.81 -11.52 9.11
CA MET A 103 -11.41 -11.70 9.51
C MET A 103 -11.31 -12.06 11.00
N ALA A 104 -12.03 -11.35 11.87
CA ALA A 104 -12.04 -11.62 13.31
C ALA A 104 -12.49 -13.05 13.64
N GLN A 105 -13.52 -13.56 12.95
CA GLN A 105 -13.98 -14.93 13.11
C GLN A 105 -12.93 -15.95 12.65
N VAL A 106 -12.30 -15.73 11.50
CA VAL A 106 -11.29 -16.67 10.95
C VAL A 106 -10.02 -16.71 11.79
N PHE A 107 -9.57 -15.56 12.28
CA PHE A 107 -8.34 -15.44 13.06
C PHE A 107 -8.52 -15.66 14.56
N ALA A 108 -9.76 -15.86 15.02
CA ALA A 108 -10.10 -16.06 16.43
C ALA A 108 -9.16 -17.08 17.11
N GLY A 109 -8.52 -16.66 18.21
CA GLY A 109 -7.62 -17.49 19.00
C GLY A 109 -6.20 -17.67 18.42
N SER A 110 -5.98 -17.42 17.13
CA SER A 110 -4.66 -17.55 16.48
C SER A 110 -3.90 -16.23 16.36
N ALA A 111 -4.60 -15.12 16.09
CA ALA A 111 -4.00 -13.81 15.91
C ALA A 111 -4.74 -12.70 16.68
N SER A 112 -4.07 -11.57 16.82
CA SER A 112 -4.66 -10.29 17.17
C SER A 112 -4.79 -9.46 15.89
N LEU A 113 -5.91 -8.76 15.76
CA LEU A 113 -6.20 -7.91 14.60
C LEU A 113 -6.19 -6.45 15.03
N SER A 114 -5.62 -5.58 14.20
CA SER A 114 -5.75 -4.14 14.33
C SER A 114 -6.21 -3.56 13.01
N ASP A 115 -7.37 -2.92 13.02
CA ASP A 115 -7.81 -2.10 11.90
C ASP A 115 -6.92 -0.84 11.83
N GLN A 116 -6.41 -0.57 10.63
CA GLN A 116 -5.51 0.51 10.31
C GLN A 116 -6.02 1.33 9.11
N SER A 117 -7.26 1.11 8.66
CA SER A 117 -7.82 1.64 7.41
C SER A 117 -7.75 3.17 7.34
N ASP A 118 -8.04 3.85 8.44
CA ASP A 118 -7.95 5.32 8.52
C ASP A 118 -6.59 5.83 9.03
N GLY A 119 -5.72 4.93 9.48
CA GLY A 119 -4.39 5.25 10.00
C GLY A 119 -3.30 5.33 8.93
N ARG A 120 -3.58 4.83 7.72
CA ARG A 120 -2.62 4.77 6.62
C ARG A 120 -3.17 5.34 5.31
N CYS A 121 -2.26 5.87 4.50
CA CYS A 121 -2.51 6.29 3.13
C CYS A 121 -1.72 5.36 2.19
N LEU A 122 -2.36 4.91 1.10
CA LEU A 122 -1.74 4.10 0.06
C LEU A 122 -1.43 4.97 -1.15
N ILE A 123 -0.15 5.15 -1.43
CA ILE A 123 0.35 5.87 -2.60
C ILE A 123 0.92 4.85 -3.60
N ARG A 124 0.44 4.88 -4.84
CA ARG A 124 0.90 4.04 -5.94
C ARG A 124 1.67 4.86 -6.95
N VAL A 125 2.87 4.39 -7.29
CA VAL A 125 3.77 4.99 -8.28
C VAL A 125 4.01 3.99 -9.40
N SER A 126 3.77 4.38 -10.64
CA SER A 126 4.02 3.56 -11.83
C SER A 126 4.58 4.38 -12.98
N GLY A 127 4.83 3.73 -14.12
CA GLY A 127 5.35 4.36 -15.33
C GLY A 127 6.86 4.18 -15.53
N PRO A 128 7.37 4.52 -16.73
CA PRO A 128 8.75 4.21 -17.14
C PRO A 128 9.83 4.83 -16.26
N ARG A 129 9.52 5.94 -15.58
CA ARG A 129 10.44 6.70 -14.72
C ARG A 129 10.07 6.60 -13.24
N GLY A 130 9.10 5.77 -12.87
CA GLY A 130 8.64 5.62 -11.48
C GLY A 130 9.76 5.15 -10.55
N ARG A 131 10.58 4.19 -11.00
CA ARG A 131 11.76 3.74 -10.25
C ARG A 131 12.77 4.86 -10.04
N ASP A 132 13.06 5.62 -11.10
CA ASP A 132 14.06 6.69 -11.07
C ASP A 132 13.63 7.85 -10.16
N ALA A 133 12.33 8.16 -10.11
CA ALA A 133 11.76 9.11 -9.18
C ALA A 133 11.97 8.67 -7.72
N ILE A 134 11.58 7.43 -7.38
CA ILE A 134 11.69 6.90 -6.00
C ILE A 134 13.14 6.79 -5.53
N ALA A 135 14.07 6.41 -6.42
CA ALA A 135 15.48 6.22 -6.10
C ALA A 135 16.18 7.49 -5.59
N LYS A 136 15.61 8.68 -5.81
CA LYS A 136 16.16 9.95 -5.32
C LYS A 136 16.06 10.13 -3.80
N PHE A 137 15.11 9.46 -3.15
CA PHE A 137 14.80 9.65 -1.73
C PHE A 137 14.58 8.33 -0.97
N SER A 138 14.76 7.18 -1.65
CA SER A 138 14.78 5.85 -1.04
C SER A 138 16.18 5.26 -1.06
N SER A 139 16.61 4.69 0.07
CA SER A 139 17.87 3.95 0.16
C SER A 139 17.76 2.49 -0.29
N LEU A 140 16.56 2.03 -0.66
CA LEU A 140 16.31 0.67 -1.10
C LEU A 140 16.83 0.46 -2.53
N ASP A 141 17.52 -0.65 -2.78
CA ASP A 141 17.87 -1.04 -4.15
C ASP A 141 16.62 -1.50 -4.89
N LEU A 142 16.10 -0.66 -5.78
CA LEU A 142 14.90 -0.93 -6.58
C LEU A 142 15.19 -1.62 -7.92
N HIS A 143 16.43 -2.07 -8.16
CA HIS A 143 16.78 -2.85 -9.33
C HIS A 143 15.96 -4.15 -9.39
N ASP A 144 15.57 -4.60 -10.59
CA ASP A 144 14.64 -5.74 -10.75
C ASP A 144 15.13 -7.04 -10.11
N LEU A 145 16.45 -7.23 -10.05
CA LEU A 145 17.06 -8.39 -9.40
C LEU A 145 17.06 -8.30 -7.86
N ALA A 146 17.10 -7.09 -7.30
CA ALA A 146 17.13 -6.86 -5.84
C ALA A 146 15.72 -6.71 -5.26
N PHE A 147 14.82 -6.04 -6.00
CA PHE A 147 13.43 -5.80 -5.64
C PHE A 147 12.49 -6.31 -6.75
N PRO A 148 12.40 -7.64 -6.95
CA PRO A 148 11.56 -8.24 -7.97
C PRO A 148 10.07 -8.04 -7.67
N VAL A 149 9.21 -8.36 -8.64
CA VAL A 149 7.75 -8.40 -8.45
C VAL A 149 7.41 -9.27 -7.23
N GLY A 150 6.54 -8.77 -6.35
CA GLY A 150 6.16 -9.42 -5.10
C GLY A 150 7.14 -9.19 -3.95
N ALA A 151 8.25 -8.47 -4.14
CA ALA A 151 9.10 -8.03 -3.04
C ALA A 151 8.37 -6.98 -2.19
N ALA A 152 8.60 -7.02 -0.88
CA ALA A 152 8.14 -6.01 0.07
C ALA A 152 9.25 -5.64 1.04
N ALA A 153 9.19 -4.44 1.59
CA ALA A 153 10.11 -3.95 2.60
C ALA A 153 9.38 -3.06 3.60
N ASN A 154 9.72 -3.20 4.88
CA ASN A 154 9.50 -2.14 5.86
C ASN A 154 10.75 -1.29 5.85
N THR A 155 10.66 -0.05 5.36
CA THR A 155 11.81 0.82 5.17
C THR A 155 11.48 2.24 5.57
N SER A 156 12.48 3.11 5.51
CA SER A 156 12.28 4.55 5.58
C SER A 156 12.46 5.16 4.19
N VAL A 157 11.57 6.08 3.86
CA VAL A 157 11.56 6.85 2.63
C VAL A 157 11.39 8.30 3.06
N ASP A 158 12.36 9.17 2.75
CA ASP A 158 12.35 10.58 3.19
C ASP A 158 12.06 10.72 4.71
N HIS A 159 12.84 10.00 5.53
CA HIS A 159 12.71 9.95 7.00
C HIS A 159 11.35 9.45 7.54
N THR A 160 10.47 8.96 6.68
CA THR A 160 9.14 8.47 7.04
C THR A 160 9.09 6.94 6.96
N ALA A 161 8.44 6.29 7.93
CA ALA A 161 8.26 4.85 7.92
C ALA A 161 7.23 4.43 6.84
N VAL A 162 7.64 3.57 5.91
CA VAL A 162 6.83 3.12 4.79
C VAL A 162 6.90 1.60 4.67
N ASN A 163 5.75 0.96 4.43
CA ASN A 163 5.72 -0.41 3.92
C ASN A 163 5.61 -0.32 2.39
N LEU A 164 6.72 -0.65 1.72
CA LEU A 164 6.87 -0.54 0.27
C LEU A 164 6.80 -1.94 -0.35
N TRP A 165 5.99 -2.14 -1.39
CA TRP A 165 6.01 -3.38 -2.15
C TRP A 165 5.86 -3.13 -3.64
N ARG A 166 6.30 -4.12 -4.42
CA ARG A 166 6.20 -4.11 -5.88
C ARG A 166 5.12 -5.07 -6.35
N GLU A 167 4.17 -4.56 -7.11
CA GLU A 167 3.14 -5.35 -7.80
C GLU A 167 3.66 -5.89 -9.14
N ALA A 168 2.84 -6.66 -9.84
CA ALA A 168 3.09 -6.96 -11.25
C ALA A 168 3.25 -5.67 -12.05
N ASN A 169 4.00 -5.74 -13.15
CA ASN A 169 4.11 -4.60 -14.04
C ASN A 169 2.73 -4.19 -14.57
N GLY A 170 2.54 -2.90 -14.80
CA GLY A 170 1.32 -2.35 -15.38
C GLY A 170 1.09 -2.88 -16.81
N ALA A 171 -0.07 -2.56 -17.38
CA ALA A 171 -0.38 -2.89 -18.77
C ALA A 171 0.59 -2.26 -19.78
N ASP A 172 1.27 -1.19 -19.36
CA ASP A 172 2.35 -0.50 -20.07
C ASP A 172 3.71 -1.22 -19.97
N GLY A 173 3.79 -2.32 -19.21
CA GLY A 173 5.01 -3.10 -18.99
C GLY A 173 5.96 -2.52 -17.95
N HIS A 174 5.58 -1.42 -17.26
CA HIS A 174 6.45 -0.74 -16.32
C HIS A 174 6.21 -1.16 -14.86
N PRO A 175 7.22 -1.06 -13.97
CA PRO A 175 7.08 -1.42 -12.57
C PRO A 175 5.99 -0.62 -11.85
N VAL A 176 5.28 -1.25 -10.93
CA VAL A 176 4.29 -0.63 -10.05
C VAL A 176 4.75 -0.79 -8.60
N TYR A 177 5.02 0.35 -7.96
CA TYR A 177 5.40 0.41 -6.56
C TYR A 177 4.24 0.98 -5.74
N ASN A 178 4.05 0.40 -4.56
CA ASN A 178 3.05 0.85 -3.61
C ASN A 178 3.74 1.20 -2.30
N MET A 179 3.33 2.31 -1.71
CA MET A 179 3.87 2.85 -0.46
C MET A 179 2.73 3.08 0.50
N LEU A 180 2.71 2.30 1.58
CA LEU A 180 1.76 2.48 2.67
C LEU A 180 2.41 3.28 3.80
N VAL A 181 1.95 4.52 3.96
CA VAL A 181 2.49 5.52 4.88
C VAL A 181 1.45 5.91 5.92
N PHE A 182 1.86 6.38 7.10
CA PHE A 182 0.91 6.96 8.03
C PHE A 182 0.28 8.24 7.46
N THR A 183 -1.01 8.45 7.69
CA THR A 183 -1.76 9.58 7.12
C THR A 183 -1.14 10.93 7.47
N SER A 184 -0.58 11.08 8.68
CA SER A 184 0.10 12.30 9.13
C SER A 184 1.34 12.70 8.31
N PHE A 185 1.95 11.76 7.58
CA PHE A 185 3.12 12.02 6.72
C PHE A 185 2.79 11.92 5.23
N SER A 186 1.54 11.63 4.88
CA SER A 186 1.15 11.38 3.48
C SER A 186 1.36 12.61 2.60
N ASP A 187 0.97 13.80 3.06
CA ASP A 187 1.20 15.06 2.34
C ASP A 187 2.68 15.32 2.04
N SER A 188 3.56 15.09 3.04
CA SER A 188 5.01 15.26 2.87
C SER A 188 5.56 14.29 1.83
N LEU A 189 5.26 12.99 1.97
CA LEU A 189 5.72 11.98 1.02
C LEU A 189 5.17 12.23 -0.40
N TRP A 190 3.91 12.65 -0.52
CA TRP A 190 3.30 13.00 -1.79
C TRP A 190 4.05 14.14 -2.49
N HIS A 191 4.33 15.24 -1.80
CA HIS A 191 5.10 16.34 -2.36
C HIS A 191 6.51 15.91 -2.78
N THR A 192 7.20 15.10 -1.96
CA THR A 192 8.52 14.55 -2.30
C THR A 192 8.45 13.72 -3.59
N ILE A 193 7.44 12.88 -3.76
CA ILE A 193 7.27 12.10 -4.98
C ILE A 193 6.96 13.01 -6.18
N VAL A 194 6.06 13.99 -6.04
CA VAL A 194 5.75 14.95 -7.11
C VAL A 194 7.01 15.70 -7.55
N ASP A 195 7.74 16.31 -6.62
CA ASP A 195 8.97 17.06 -6.88
C ASP A 195 10.03 16.20 -7.59
N SER A 196 10.27 15.00 -7.06
CA SER A 196 11.19 14.02 -7.66
C SER A 196 10.80 13.60 -9.08
N SER A 197 9.51 13.71 -9.44
CA SER A 197 8.97 13.29 -10.73
C SER A 197 8.86 14.42 -11.74
N LEU A 198 9.05 15.68 -11.34
CA LEU A 198 8.83 16.84 -12.21
C LEU A 198 9.69 16.80 -13.49
N GLU A 199 10.94 16.32 -13.42
CA GLU A 199 11.79 16.23 -14.62
C GLU A 199 11.29 15.21 -15.67
N TYR A 200 10.43 14.27 -15.27
CA TYR A 200 9.86 13.24 -16.14
C TYR A 200 8.43 13.54 -16.58
N GLY A 201 7.81 14.55 -15.97
CA GLY A 201 6.37 14.78 -16.01
C GLY A 201 5.62 13.71 -15.20
N VAL A 202 4.69 14.17 -14.36
CA VAL A 202 3.88 13.29 -13.48
C VAL A 202 2.39 13.53 -13.66
N GLU A 203 1.65 12.44 -13.85
CA GLU A 203 0.19 12.45 -13.83
C GLU A 203 -0.29 12.08 -12.43
N ALA A 204 -0.89 13.04 -11.72
CA ALA A 204 -1.37 12.90 -10.36
C ALA A 204 -2.89 12.69 -10.34
N ALA A 205 -3.38 11.65 -9.68
CA ALA A 205 -4.81 11.40 -9.55
C ALA A 205 -5.16 10.62 -8.28
N SER A 206 -6.45 10.42 -8.04
CA SER A 206 -6.94 9.41 -7.10
C SER A 206 -7.50 8.22 -7.89
N ALA A 207 -7.30 7.02 -7.36
CA ALA A 207 -7.82 5.77 -7.89
C ALA A 207 -8.56 5.03 -6.78
N ARG A 208 -9.55 4.20 -7.14
CA ARG A 208 -10.14 3.24 -6.20
C ARG A 208 -9.35 1.94 -6.22
N ALA A 209 -9.27 1.27 -5.08
CA ALA A 209 -8.82 -0.11 -5.04
C ALA A 209 -9.74 -0.98 -5.92
N ALA A 210 -9.13 -1.82 -6.74
CA ALA A 210 -9.80 -2.76 -7.63
C ALA A 210 -9.71 -4.19 -7.07
#